data_AF-A0A7J2HY16-F1
#
_entry.id   AF-A0A7J2HY16-F1
#
_cell.length_a   1.000
_cell.length_b   1.000
_cell.length_c   1.000
_cell.angle_alpha   90.00
_cell.angle_beta   90.00
_cell.angle_gamma   90.00
#
_symmetry.space_group_name_H-M   'P 1'
#
loop_
_entity.id
_entity.type
_entity.pdbx_description
1 polymer ?
#
loop_
_entity_poly.entity_id
_entity_poly.type
_entity_poly.pdbx_seq_one_letter_code
_entity_poly.pdbx_strand_id
1 'polypeptide(L)'
;MNDEEYINGLDKAVDTLIKLANEARSKGFDVALHVESEKANTLPERVVALFGYPKIGERISYWLSKGLGKRELAFKMADEILAGNLGLDLGPAEKAELAIRVGLSIMTGATVSAPVEGINKVVIRRNPDDGSHYLSVYFNGPIRTAGGTDGALVVVLADYIRQKLGLAPYKPGPREIGRYVEEVSLYKRVQHLQYNSRSEEVRYVAEHLPVEINGPPTEKIEVSAYRNLRTVETNRLRGGAILVLNDCILQKAPKLLMAIKKLRAKGYDIKGWDWLEWFQTKSEEETEGEGCPYIKPSYKYLRESVAGRPILSYPQRPGGFRLRYGRSRITGLASIGVHPATMYVLDEFLAIGTQVRIERPGKSAIVLPVSSIEGPIVRLKNGSVIRIESVEMAKEYADEVDRILFLGDVLVAFGEFLQNNHPLLPSAWVEEWWEALLKKAAEEKGEELSSDLVEIASKDFDEAIRLSLLYNVPLHPRWTYFWHDITIDQLSALYDALRAGDVRENMIQVDLNEEIK
;
A
#
# COMPACT_ATOMS: atom_id res chain seq x y z
N MET A 1 -22.26 27.52 -4.16
CA MET A 1 -22.93 26.33 -3.61
C MET A 1 -22.12 25.93 -2.39
N ASN A 2 -22.70 26.04 -1.20
CA ASN A 2 -22.04 25.55 0.02
C ASN A 2 -22.02 24.00 -0.02
N ASP A 3 -21.07 23.36 0.68
CA ASP A 3 -20.94 21.90 0.75
C ASP A 3 -22.25 21.24 1.18
N GLU A 4 -22.98 21.86 2.12
CA GLU A 4 -24.28 21.40 2.58
C GLU A 4 -25.36 21.45 1.50
N GLU A 5 -25.38 22.49 0.67
CA GLU A 5 -26.35 22.59 -0.45
C GLU A 5 -26.10 21.53 -1.50
N TYR A 6 -24.82 21.26 -1.80
CA TYR A 6 -24.41 20.22 -2.73
C TYR A 6 -24.83 18.83 -2.23
N ILE A 7 -24.50 18.50 -0.97
CA ILE A 7 -24.86 17.20 -0.37
C ILE A 7 -26.38 17.03 -0.31
N ASN A 8 -27.13 18.06 0.12
CA ASN A 8 -28.59 18.00 0.15
C ASN A 8 -29.21 17.84 -1.25
N GLY A 9 -28.59 18.42 -2.28
CA GLY A 9 -28.98 18.23 -3.67
C GLY A 9 -28.85 16.77 -4.11
N LEU A 10 -27.72 16.14 -3.81
CA LEU A 10 -27.48 14.71 -4.08
C LEU A 10 -28.47 13.82 -3.31
N ASP A 11 -28.70 14.13 -2.04
CA ASP A 11 -29.53 13.33 -1.15
C ASP A 11 -30.98 13.25 -1.65
N LYS A 12 -31.55 14.40 -2.05
CA LYS A 12 -32.89 14.48 -2.65
C LYS A 12 -32.99 13.74 -3.99
N ALA A 13 -31.94 13.79 -4.81
CA ALA A 13 -31.89 13.08 -6.07
C ALA A 13 -31.90 11.56 -5.85
N VAL A 14 -31.11 11.07 -4.89
CA VAL A 14 -31.09 9.65 -4.50
C VAL A 14 -32.45 9.20 -3.97
N ASP A 15 -33.09 9.98 -3.09
CA ASP A 15 -34.41 9.63 -2.54
C ASP A 15 -35.49 9.54 -3.62
N THR A 16 -35.43 10.43 -4.60
CA THR A 16 -36.35 10.42 -5.76
C THR A 16 -36.19 9.12 -6.56
N LEU A 17 -34.94 8.68 -6.79
CA LEU A 17 -34.64 7.43 -7.49
C LEU A 17 -35.06 6.19 -6.70
N ILE A 18 -34.83 6.18 -5.38
CA ILE A 18 -35.26 5.08 -4.50
C ILE A 18 -36.79 4.95 -4.50
N LYS A 19 -37.52 6.06 -4.46
CA LYS A 19 -38.98 6.05 -4.54
C LYS A 19 -39.47 5.42 -5.83
N LEU A 20 -38.92 5.85 -6.98
CA LEU A 20 -39.26 5.30 -8.28
C LEU A 20 -38.94 3.80 -8.37
N ALA A 21 -37.79 3.37 -7.83
CA ALA A 21 -37.40 1.97 -7.82
C ALA A 21 -38.33 1.11 -6.94
N ASN A 22 -38.78 1.63 -5.79
CA ASN A 22 -39.76 0.94 -4.94
C ASN A 22 -41.13 0.83 -5.61
N GLU A 23 -41.59 1.86 -6.34
CA GLU A 23 -42.83 1.78 -7.13
C GLU A 23 -42.74 0.65 -8.18
N ALA A 24 -41.59 0.50 -8.84
CA ALA A 24 -41.36 -0.61 -9.78
C ALA A 24 -41.33 -1.98 -9.07
N ARG A 25 -40.53 -2.13 -8.00
CA ARG A 25 -40.37 -3.37 -7.24
C ARG A 25 -41.68 -3.86 -6.61
N SER A 26 -42.56 -2.93 -6.22
CA SER A 26 -43.87 -3.25 -5.63
C SER A 26 -44.80 -4.04 -6.58
N LYS A 27 -44.52 -4.07 -7.88
CA LYS A 27 -45.26 -4.84 -8.88
C LYS A 27 -44.99 -6.35 -8.80
N GLY A 28 -43.99 -6.79 -8.04
CA GLY A 28 -43.73 -8.21 -7.79
C GLY A 28 -43.05 -8.98 -8.92
N PHE A 29 -42.34 -8.28 -9.82
CA PHE A 29 -41.57 -8.92 -10.90
C PHE A 29 -40.15 -9.34 -10.49
N ASP A 30 -39.68 -8.88 -9.32
CA ASP A 30 -38.34 -9.12 -8.78
C ASP A 30 -38.40 -9.97 -7.50
N VAL A 31 -37.22 -10.42 -7.02
CA VAL A 31 -37.06 -11.26 -5.81
C VAL A 31 -37.61 -10.58 -4.55
N ALA A 32 -37.49 -9.25 -4.47
CA ALA A 32 -37.98 -8.44 -3.34
C ALA A 32 -38.97 -7.37 -3.83
N LEU A 33 -39.96 -7.07 -2.99
CA LEU A 33 -40.99 -6.05 -3.25
C LEU A 33 -40.53 -4.61 -2.98
N HIS A 34 -39.29 -4.44 -2.54
CA HIS A 34 -38.64 -3.16 -2.24
C HIS A 34 -37.19 -3.18 -2.73
N VAL A 35 -36.56 -2.01 -2.74
CA VAL A 35 -35.13 -1.86 -3.03
C VAL A 35 -34.31 -2.54 -1.92
N GLU A 36 -33.45 -3.49 -2.31
CA GLU A 36 -32.59 -4.25 -1.39
C GLU A 36 -31.32 -3.47 -0.96
N SER A 37 -31.00 -2.39 -1.66
CA SER A 37 -29.87 -1.51 -1.33
C SER A 37 -30.31 -0.37 -0.41
N GLU A 38 -30.02 -0.49 0.88
CA GLU A 38 -30.34 0.56 1.85
C GLU A 38 -29.40 1.77 1.72
N LYS A 39 -29.97 2.97 1.88
CA LYS A 39 -29.23 4.23 1.93
C LYS A 39 -28.64 4.42 3.33
N ALA A 40 -27.33 4.62 3.41
CA ALA A 40 -26.62 4.88 4.65
C ALA A 40 -25.41 5.79 4.43
N ASN A 41 -25.38 6.93 5.09
CA ASN A 41 -24.38 7.98 4.91
C ASN A 41 -23.23 7.83 5.91
N THR A 42 -23.53 7.43 7.14
CA THR A 42 -22.53 7.31 8.21
C THR A 42 -22.12 5.87 8.47
N LEU A 43 -20.96 5.67 9.12
CA LEU A 43 -20.51 4.33 9.54
C LEU A 43 -21.55 3.64 10.45
N PRO A 44 -22.10 4.29 11.50
CA PRO A 44 -23.19 3.73 12.29
C PRO A 44 -24.38 3.26 11.45
N GLU A 45 -24.88 4.10 10.54
CA GLU A 45 -26.00 3.78 9.66
C GLU A 45 -25.70 2.56 8.79
N ARG A 46 -24.49 2.48 8.20
CA ARG A 46 -24.09 1.33 7.40
C ARG A 46 -24.05 0.04 8.23
N VAL A 47 -23.56 0.10 9.47
CA VAL A 47 -23.55 -1.07 10.36
C VAL A 47 -24.98 -1.49 10.74
N VAL A 48 -25.88 -0.54 10.98
CA VAL A 48 -27.29 -0.83 11.27
C VAL A 48 -27.98 -1.44 10.05
N ALA A 49 -27.77 -0.89 8.86
CA ALA A 49 -28.32 -1.43 7.61
C ALA A 49 -27.86 -2.88 7.35
N LEU A 50 -26.62 -3.22 7.69
CA LEU A 50 -26.08 -4.57 7.48
C LEU A 50 -26.60 -5.62 8.48
N PHE A 51 -26.91 -5.22 9.73
CA PHE A 51 -27.20 -6.19 10.80
C PHE A 51 -28.53 -6.00 11.52
N GLY A 52 -29.24 -4.89 11.29
CA GLY A 52 -30.58 -4.64 11.86
C GLY A 52 -30.62 -4.28 13.35
N TYR A 53 -29.52 -3.79 13.94
CA TYR A 53 -29.45 -3.47 15.37
C TYR A 53 -29.22 -1.97 15.65
N PRO A 54 -30.29 -1.16 15.82
CA PRO A 54 -30.17 0.30 16.03
C PRO A 54 -29.27 0.71 17.20
N LYS A 55 -29.36 0.00 18.33
CA LYS A 55 -28.52 0.24 19.51
C LYS A 55 -27.02 0.09 19.23
N ILE A 56 -26.62 -0.78 18.30
CA ILE A 56 -25.21 -0.89 17.89
C ILE A 56 -24.78 0.41 17.20
N GLY A 57 -25.61 0.96 16.31
CA GLY A 57 -25.37 2.24 15.66
C GLY A 57 -25.21 3.40 16.66
N GLU A 58 -26.12 3.49 17.64
CA GLU A 58 -26.06 4.51 18.69
C GLU A 58 -24.73 4.46 19.48
N ARG A 59 -24.28 3.26 19.85
CA ARG A 59 -23.02 3.08 20.59
C ARG A 59 -21.79 3.36 19.73
N ILE A 60 -21.79 2.98 18.46
CA ILE A 60 -20.73 3.33 17.51
C ILE A 60 -20.64 4.87 17.40
N SER A 61 -21.78 5.54 17.21
CA SER A 61 -21.85 7.01 17.14
C SER A 61 -21.31 7.66 18.42
N TYR A 62 -21.73 7.16 19.59
CA TYR A 62 -21.24 7.63 20.89
C TYR A 62 -19.70 7.54 21.00
N TRP A 63 -19.10 6.40 20.68
CA TRP A 63 -17.65 6.24 20.82
C TRP A 63 -16.85 7.00 19.76
N LEU A 64 -17.37 7.15 18.54
CA LEU A 64 -16.78 8.04 17.54
C LEU A 64 -16.78 9.50 18.02
N SER A 65 -17.86 9.96 18.68
CA SER A 65 -17.90 11.30 19.29
C SER A 65 -16.87 11.50 20.40
N LYS A 66 -16.38 10.41 21.00
CA LYS A 66 -15.29 10.41 21.99
C LYS A 66 -13.90 10.29 21.36
N GLY A 67 -13.81 10.29 20.03
CA GLY A 67 -12.54 10.29 19.31
C GLY A 67 -11.86 8.92 19.21
N LEU A 68 -12.57 7.81 19.47
CA LEU A 68 -11.99 6.47 19.32
C LEU A 68 -11.68 6.18 17.84
N GLY A 69 -10.48 5.69 17.58
CA GLY A 69 -10.11 5.23 16.24
C GLY A 69 -10.88 3.96 15.85
N LYS A 70 -11.07 3.70 14.55
CA LYS A 70 -11.84 2.54 14.04
C LYS A 70 -11.40 1.20 14.66
N ARG A 71 -10.10 0.96 14.81
CA ARG A 71 -9.58 -0.29 15.38
C ARG A 71 -9.90 -0.42 16.86
N GLU A 72 -9.72 0.64 17.63
CA GLU A 72 -10.09 0.67 19.06
C GLU A 72 -11.61 0.49 19.21
N LEU A 73 -12.39 1.19 18.38
CA LEU A 73 -13.84 1.10 18.34
C LEU A 73 -14.34 -0.33 18.08
N ALA A 74 -13.70 -1.07 17.17
CA ALA A 74 -14.08 -2.45 16.88
C ALA A 74 -13.94 -3.37 18.11
N PHE A 75 -12.84 -3.25 18.86
CA PHE A 75 -12.63 -4.03 20.10
C PHE A 75 -13.58 -3.55 21.21
N LYS A 76 -13.80 -2.24 21.32
CA LYS A 76 -14.74 -1.68 22.29
C LYS A 76 -16.18 -2.16 22.05
N MET A 77 -16.61 -2.19 20.80
CA MET A 77 -17.94 -2.69 20.44
C MET A 77 -18.06 -4.19 20.67
N ALA A 78 -16.99 -4.97 20.48
CA ALA A 78 -16.98 -6.38 20.85
C ALA A 78 -17.22 -6.58 22.36
N ASP A 79 -16.57 -5.79 23.23
CA ASP A 79 -16.82 -5.83 24.68
C ASP A 79 -18.30 -5.52 25.02
N GLU A 80 -18.91 -4.52 24.37
CA GLU A 80 -20.30 -4.15 24.65
C GLU A 80 -21.32 -5.18 24.15
N ILE A 81 -21.06 -5.81 23.00
CA ILE A 81 -21.90 -6.88 22.47
C ILE A 81 -21.85 -8.10 23.40
N LEU A 82 -20.64 -8.47 23.86
CA LEU A 82 -20.46 -9.61 24.76
C LEU A 82 -21.07 -9.38 26.14
N ALA A 83 -20.95 -8.16 26.69
CA ALA A 83 -21.52 -7.80 27.99
C ALA A 83 -23.06 -7.90 28.05
N GLY A 84 -23.74 -7.92 26.90
CA GLY A 84 -25.20 -8.03 26.82
C GLY A 84 -25.95 -6.72 27.10
N ASN A 85 -25.24 -5.60 27.27
CA ASN A 85 -25.81 -4.29 27.58
C ASN A 85 -26.70 -3.71 26.46
N LEU A 86 -26.70 -4.34 25.29
CA LEU A 86 -27.49 -3.94 24.13
C LEU A 86 -28.89 -4.57 24.11
N GLY A 87 -29.21 -5.46 25.06
CA GLY A 87 -30.50 -6.17 25.09
C GLY A 87 -30.65 -7.16 23.94
N LEU A 88 -29.55 -7.79 23.53
CA LEU A 88 -29.52 -8.81 22.48
C LEU A 88 -29.77 -10.18 23.12
N ASP A 89 -30.85 -10.84 22.73
CA ASP A 89 -31.17 -12.21 23.14
C ASP A 89 -30.45 -13.21 22.22
N LEU A 90 -29.14 -13.37 22.46
CA LEU A 90 -28.24 -14.19 21.65
C LEU A 90 -27.38 -15.08 22.55
N GLY A 91 -27.15 -16.32 22.10
CA GLY A 91 -26.23 -17.26 22.76
C GLY A 91 -24.76 -16.82 22.64
N PRO A 92 -23.83 -17.47 23.39
CA PRO A 92 -22.41 -17.10 23.37
C PRO A 92 -21.77 -17.13 21.97
N ALA A 93 -22.10 -18.14 21.15
CA ALA A 93 -21.58 -18.26 19.79
C ALA A 93 -22.14 -17.18 18.83
N GLU A 94 -23.43 -16.86 18.95
CA GLU A 94 -24.08 -15.82 18.15
C GLU A 94 -23.60 -14.42 18.52
N LYS A 95 -23.38 -14.16 19.82
CA LYS A 95 -22.72 -12.92 20.27
C LYS A 95 -21.30 -12.80 19.74
N ALA A 96 -20.53 -13.90 19.74
CA ALA A 96 -19.20 -13.92 19.15
C ALA A 96 -19.26 -13.62 17.65
N GLU A 97 -20.16 -14.25 16.91
CA GLU A 97 -20.37 -14.01 15.49
C GLU A 97 -20.68 -12.54 15.21
N LEU A 98 -21.69 -11.99 15.88
CA LEU A 98 -22.10 -10.60 15.72
C LEU A 98 -20.97 -9.64 16.07
N ALA A 99 -20.24 -9.87 17.16
CA ALA A 99 -19.11 -9.04 17.57
C ALA A 99 -17.98 -9.05 16.54
N ILE A 100 -17.67 -10.22 15.95
CA ILE A 100 -16.65 -10.33 14.90
C ILE A 100 -17.11 -9.60 13.63
N ARG A 101 -18.36 -9.80 13.19
CA ARG A 101 -18.91 -9.15 11.99
C ARG A 101 -18.97 -7.63 12.15
N VAL A 102 -19.50 -7.13 13.27
CA VAL A 102 -19.55 -5.69 13.58
C VAL A 102 -18.15 -5.11 13.67
N GLY A 103 -17.22 -5.79 14.35
CA GLY A 103 -15.84 -5.36 14.44
C GLY A 103 -15.16 -5.23 13.07
N LEU A 104 -15.33 -6.24 12.20
CA LEU A 104 -14.80 -6.18 10.84
C LEU A 104 -15.46 -5.07 10.00
N SER A 105 -16.76 -4.85 10.14
CA SER A 105 -17.46 -3.73 9.50
C SER A 105 -16.88 -2.39 9.96
N ILE A 106 -16.62 -2.21 11.25
CA ILE A 106 -16.05 -0.96 11.77
C ILE A 106 -14.64 -0.74 11.22
N MET A 107 -13.78 -1.77 11.25
CA MET A 107 -12.40 -1.68 10.75
C MET A 107 -12.36 -1.30 9.26
N THR A 108 -13.23 -1.93 8.46
CA THR A 108 -13.32 -1.72 7.01
C THR A 108 -14.17 -0.51 6.61
N GLY A 109 -14.80 0.19 7.57
CA GLY A 109 -15.69 1.32 7.29
C GLY A 109 -17.07 0.94 6.74
N ALA A 110 -17.42 -0.35 6.78
CA ALA A 110 -18.63 -0.94 6.24
C ALA A 110 -18.83 -0.66 4.74
N THR A 111 -17.74 -0.63 3.97
CA THR A 111 -17.74 -0.38 2.52
C THR A 111 -17.36 -1.62 1.70
N VAL A 112 -17.26 -2.79 2.33
CA VAL A 112 -16.87 -4.06 1.69
C VAL A 112 -17.79 -5.18 2.14
N SER A 113 -17.94 -6.24 1.33
CA SER A 113 -18.86 -7.34 1.64
C SER A 113 -18.34 -8.34 2.67
N ALA A 114 -17.03 -8.32 2.98
CA ALA A 114 -16.38 -9.28 3.88
C ALA A 114 -17.07 -9.52 5.25
N PRO A 115 -17.62 -8.51 5.96
CA PRO A 115 -18.37 -8.74 7.20
C PRO A 115 -19.64 -9.60 7.04
N VAL A 116 -20.28 -9.56 5.86
CA VAL A 116 -21.51 -10.31 5.57
C VAL A 116 -21.19 -11.61 4.85
N GLU A 117 -20.47 -11.53 3.74
CA GLU A 117 -20.21 -12.65 2.85
C GLU A 117 -18.93 -13.41 3.19
N GLY A 118 -17.92 -12.72 3.76
CA GLY A 118 -16.60 -13.27 4.05
C GLY A 118 -16.56 -14.14 5.30
N ILE A 119 -17.44 -13.88 6.27
CA ILE A 119 -17.64 -14.72 7.45
C ILE A 119 -18.89 -15.57 7.21
N ASN A 120 -18.73 -16.89 7.16
CA ASN A 120 -19.83 -17.83 6.99
C ASN A 120 -20.60 -18.03 8.30
N LYS A 121 -19.88 -18.39 9.37
CA LYS A 121 -20.42 -18.61 10.73
C LYS A 121 -19.31 -18.64 11.77
N VAL A 122 -19.67 -18.48 13.04
CA VAL A 122 -18.77 -18.67 14.18
C VAL A 122 -19.34 -19.72 15.12
N VAL A 123 -18.52 -20.70 15.50
CA VAL A 123 -18.96 -21.82 16.34
C VAL A 123 -17.96 -22.10 17.46
N ILE A 124 -18.46 -22.61 18.57
CA ILE A 124 -17.65 -23.08 19.69
C ILE A 124 -17.49 -24.60 19.54
N ARG A 125 -16.25 -25.06 19.37
CA ARG A 125 -15.88 -26.47 19.18
C ARG A 125 -15.12 -27.00 20.40
N ARG A 126 -14.71 -28.27 20.36
CA ARG A 126 -13.91 -28.92 21.41
C ARG A 126 -12.58 -29.41 20.84
N ASN A 127 -11.49 -29.10 21.52
CA ASN A 127 -10.16 -29.58 21.16
C ASN A 127 -10.15 -31.12 21.24
N PRO A 128 -9.63 -31.83 20.22
CA PRO A 128 -9.65 -33.29 20.20
C PRO A 128 -8.91 -33.95 21.37
N ASP A 129 -7.85 -33.31 21.85
CA ASP A 129 -6.92 -33.90 22.83
C ASP A 129 -7.40 -33.78 24.28
N ASP A 130 -7.98 -32.64 24.67
CA ASP A 130 -8.37 -32.34 26.06
C ASP A 130 -9.86 -31.98 26.24
N GLY A 131 -10.64 -31.94 25.16
CA GLY A 131 -12.07 -31.61 25.18
C GLY A 131 -12.38 -30.14 25.51
N SER A 132 -11.37 -29.28 25.69
CA SER A 132 -11.56 -27.87 26.02
C SER A 132 -12.28 -27.11 24.91
N HIS A 133 -13.14 -26.17 25.28
CA HIS A 133 -13.92 -25.39 24.33
C HIS A 133 -13.09 -24.28 23.69
N TYR A 134 -13.09 -24.18 22.35
CA TYR A 134 -12.37 -23.16 21.59
C TYR A 134 -13.25 -22.53 20.50
N LEU A 135 -12.85 -21.38 19.97
CA LEU A 135 -13.59 -20.65 18.92
C LEU A 135 -13.09 -21.00 17.51
N SER A 136 -14.01 -21.35 16.62
CA SER A 136 -13.75 -21.59 15.19
C SER A 136 -14.52 -20.60 14.33
N VAL A 137 -13.81 -19.91 13.45
CA VAL A 137 -14.40 -18.94 12.50
C VAL A 137 -14.37 -19.54 11.10
N TYR A 138 -15.52 -19.63 10.45
CA TYR A 138 -15.64 -20.14 9.09
C TYR A 138 -15.58 -18.98 8.11
N PHE A 139 -14.57 -18.96 7.25
CA PHE A 139 -14.37 -17.93 6.24
C PHE A 139 -14.73 -18.42 4.83
N ASN A 140 -15.34 -17.54 4.05
CA ASN A 140 -15.59 -17.73 2.61
C ASN A 140 -14.59 -16.92 1.77
N GLY A 141 -14.52 -17.21 0.47
CA GLY A 141 -13.66 -16.49 -0.49
C GLY A 141 -13.81 -14.95 -0.48
N PRO A 142 -15.03 -14.37 -0.34
CA PRO A 142 -15.23 -12.92 -0.26
C PRO A 142 -14.50 -12.22 0.90
N ILE A 143 -13.94 -12.96 1.88
CA ILE A 143 -13.06 -12.37 2.90
C ILE A 143 -11.89 -11.58 2.29
N ARG A 144 -11.50 -11.90 1.05
CA ARG A 144 -10.49 -11.17 0.28
C ARG A 144 -10.77 -9.67 0.16
N THR A 145 -12.04 -9.25 0.18
CA THR A 145 -12.41 -7.83 0.03
C THR A 145 -12.14 -7.02 1.29
N ALA A 146 -11.95 -7.65 2.47
CA ALA A 146 -11.52 -6.95 3.68
C ALA A 146 -10.13 -6.33 3.55
N GLY A 147 -9.32 -6.82 2.61
CA GLY A 147 -7.90 -6.52 2.54
C GLY A 147 -7.09 -7.28 3.61
N GLY A 148 -5.80 -7.48 3.35
CA GLY A 148 -4.98 -8.36 4.17
C GLY A 148 -4.82 -7.92 5.64
N THR A 149 -4.79 -6.61 5.91
CA THR A 149 -4.54 -6.12 7.29
C THR A 149 -5.78 -6.30 8.17
N ASP A 150 -6.95 -5.87 7.72
CA ASP A 150 -8.19 -5.98 8.50
C ASP A 150 -8.69 -7.43 8.53
N GLY A 151 -8.47 -8.19 7.45
CA GLY A 151 -8.66 -9.64 7.42
C GLY A 151 -7.71 -10.42 8.35
N ALA A 152 -6.59 -9.84 8.77
CA ALA A 152 -5.74 -10.44 9.81
C ALA A 152 -6.18 -10.00 11.21
N LEU A 153 -6.52 -8.71 11.37
CA LEU A 153 -7.02 -8.16 12.64
C LEU A 153 -8.34 -8.80 13.08
N VAL A 154 -9.19 -9.26 12.17
CA VAL A 154 -10.41 -9.99 12.54
C VAL A 154 -10.11 -11.31 13.27
N VAL A 155 -8.98 -11.96 12.97
CA VAL A 155 -8.53 -13.17 13.68
C VAL A 155 -8.05 -12.81 15.08
N VAL A 156 -7.35 -11.68 15.23
CA VAL A 156 -6.96 -11.14 16.54
C VAL A 156 -8.20 -10.74 17.35
N LEU A 157 -9.21 -10.15 16.71
CA LEU A 157 -10.48 -9.81 17.35
C LEU A 157 -11.23 -11.07 17.80
N ALA A 158 -11.28 -12.11 16.96
CA ALA A 158 -11.85 -13.40 17.33
C ALA A 158 -11.10 -14.02 18.52
N ASP A 159 -9.76 -13.88 18.54
CA ASP A 159 -8.94 -14.30 19.67
C ASP A 159 -9.27 -13.53 20.97
N TYR A 160 -9.41 -12.22 20.87
CA TYR A 160 -9.82 -11.36 21.99
C TYR A 160 -11.21 -11.77 22.52
N ILE A 161 -12.17 -12.01 21.63
CA ILE A 161 -13.52 -12.45 21.97
C ILE A 161 -13.51 -13.82 22.65
N ARG A 162 -12.73 -14.79 22.16
CA ARG A 162 -12.65 -16.11 22.80
C ARG A 162 -12.15 -16.02 24.25
N GLN A 163 -11.20 -15.13 24.52
CA GLN A 163 -10.64 -14.94 25.87
C GLN A 163 -11.69 -14.35 26.80
N LYS A 164 -12.47 -13.37 26.32
CA LYS A 164 -13.59 -12.79 27.08
C LYS A 164 -14.72 -13.78 27.37
N LEU A 165 -14.91 -14.76 26.49
CA LEU A 165 -15.86 -15.86 26.68
C LEU A 165 -15.30 -17.00 27.56
N GLY A 166 -14.05 -16.90 28.03
CA GLY A 166 -13.42 -17.94 28.84
C GLY A 166 -13.07 -19.22 28.07
N LEU A 167 -12.93 -19.12 26.74
CA LEU A 167 -12.61 -20.26 25.87
C LEU A 167 -11.09 -20.49 25.80
N ALA A 168 -10.71 -21.77 25.78
CA ALA A 168 -9.34 -22.21 25.58
C ALA A 168 -8.84 -21.82 24.16
N PRO A 169 -7.52 -21.70 23.97
CA PRO A 169 -6.97 -21.55 22.63
C PRO A 169 -7.24 -22.81 21.79
N TYR A 170 -7.30 -22.63 20.47
CA TYR A 170 -7.26 -23.72 19.51
C TYR A 170 -5.91 -24.45 19.61
N LYS A 171 -5.94 -25.79 19.63
CA LYS A 171 -4.76 -26.65 19.74
C LYS A 171 -4.69 -27.58 18.53
N PRO A 172 -4.14 -27.13 17.39
CA PRO A 172 -4.05 -27.97 16.20
C PRO A 172 -3.03 -29.09 16.39
N GLY A 173 -3.41 -30.33 16.07
CA GLY A 173 -2.48 -31.45 16.02
C GLY A 173 -1.62 -31.43 14.75
N PRO A 174 -0.61 -32.33 14.65
CA PRO A 174 0.28 -32.41 13.48
C PRO A 174 -0.46 -32.62 12.15
N ARG A 175 -1.62 -33.30 12.18
CA ARG A 175 -2.43 -33.57 10.98
C ARG A 175 -3.19 -32.32 10.53
N GLU A 176 -3.73 -31.54 11.45
CA GLU A 176 -4.38 -30.26 11.18
C GLU A 176 -3.39 -29.25 10.61
N ILE A 177 -2.17 -29.18 11.18
CA ILE A 177 -1.08 -28.35 10.67
C ILE A 177 -0.69 -28.77 9.25
N GLY A 178 -0.48 -30.08 9.04
CA GLY A 178 -0.20 -30.63 7.73
C GLY A 178 -1.28 -30.33 6.70
N ARG A 179 -2.55 -30.33 7.12
CA ARG A 179 -3.69 -29.96 6.27
C ARG A 179 -3.60 -28.52 5.78
N TYR A 180 -3.27 -27.55 6.63
CA TYR A 180 -3.08 -26.16 6.18
C TYR A 180 -1.94 -26.03 5.16
N VAL A 181 -0.82 -26.72 5.40
CA VAL A 181 0.34 -26.71 4.48
C VAL A 181 -0.02 -27.30 3.12
N GLU A 182 -0.72 -28.44 3.10
CA GLU A 182 -1.20 -29.09 1.87
C GLU A 182 -2.19 -28.20 1.13
N GLU A 183 -3.18 -27.63 1.84
CA GLU A 183 -4.20 -26.76 1.24
C GLU A 183 -3.59 -25.52 0.59
N VAL A 184 -2.68 -24.81 1.26
CA VAL A 184 -1.99 -23.64 0.69
C VAL A 184 -1.20 -24.02 -0.56
N SER A 185 -0.47 -25.14 -0.52
CA SER A 185 0.33 -25.64 -1.65
C SER A 185 -0.53 -25.97 -2.87
N LEU A 186 -1.66 -26.66 -2.66
CA LEU A 186 -2.59 -27.01 -3.73
C LEU A 186 -3.31 -25.77 -4.28
N TYR A 187 -3.72 -24.86 -3.40
CA TYR A 187 -4.45 -23.65 -3.80
C TYR A 187 -3.62 -22.74 -4.70
N LYS A 188 -2.31 -22.63 -4.47
CA LYS A 188 -1.38 -21.89 -5.36
C LYS A 188 -1.38 -22.37 -6.81
N ARG A 189 -1.74 -23.62 -7.05
CA ARG A 189 -1.78 -24.21 -8.40
C ARG A 189 -3.03 -23.80 -9.19
N VAL A 190 -4.08 -23.37 -8.49
CA VAL A 190 -5.37 -23.03 -9.10
C VAL A 190 -5.80 -21.59 -8.93
N GLN A 191 -5.29 -20.92 -7.90
CA GLN A 191 -5.63 -19.55 -7.57
C GLN A 191 -4.36 -18.77 -7.21
N HIS A 192 -4.34 -17.49 -7.58
CA HIS A 192 -3.21 -16.62 -7.28
C HIS A 192 -3.29 -16.09 -5.84
N LEU A 193 -2.33 -16.50 -5.01
CA LEU A 193 -2.06 -15.93 -3.69
C LEU A 193 -1.16 -14.70 -3.82
N GLN A 194 -1.46 -13.65 -3.05
CA GLN A 194 -0.67 -12.43 -3.09
C GLN A 194 0.69 -12.57 -2.39
N TYR A 195 0.81 -13.52 -1.46
CA TYR A 195 2.07 -13.86 -0.80
C TYR A 195 2.49 -15.28 -1.18
N ASN A 196 3.68 -15.41 -1.79
CA ASN A 196 4.23 -16.71 -2.11
C ASN A 196 4.94 -17.31 -0.88
N SER A 197 4.14 -17.79 0.08
CA SER A 197 4.61 -18.40 1.33
C SER A 197 5.43 -19.67 1.15
N ARG A 198 6.32 -19.96 2.09
CA ARG A 198 6.98 -21.26 2.20
C ARG A 198 6.18 -22.18 3.11
N SER A 199 6.29 -23.49 2.91
CA SER A 199 5.61 -24.48 3.76
C SER A 199 5.98 -24.35 5.24
N GLU A 200 7.22 -23.96 5.54
CA GLU A 200 7.69 -23.66 6.90
C GLU A 200 6.97 -22.47 7.54
N GLU A 201 6.73 -21.39 6.78
CA GLU A 201 6.00 -20.22 7.28
C GLU A 201 4.53 -20.57 7.56
N VAL A 202 3.91 -21.32 6.65
CA VAL A 202 2.52 -21.79 6.81
C VAL A 202 2.39 -22.67 8.05
N ARG A 203 3.33 -23.60 8.24
CA ARG A 203 3.40 -24.47 9.41
C ARG A 203 3.55 -23.66 10.69
N TYR A 204 4.49 -22.71 10.72
CA TYR A 204 4.75 -21.86 11.87
C TYR A 204 3.51 -21.06 12.28
N VAL A 205 2.80 -20.46 11.34
CA VAL A 205 1.53 -19.77 11.65
C VAL A 205 0.49 -20.75 12.18
N ALA A 206 0.28 -21.88 11.49
CA ALA A 206 -0.74 -22.86 11.87
C ALA A 206 -0.54 -23.40 13.29
N GLU A 207 0.70 -23.59 13.73
CA GLU A 207 1.06 -24.03 15.10
C GLU A 207 0.71 -23.01 16.19
N HIS A 208 0.68 -21.72 15.86
CA HIS A 208 0.49 -20.63 16.82
C HIS A 208 -0.91 -20.00 16.79
N LEU A 209 -1.83 -20.51 15.95
CA LEU A 209 -3.18 -19.95 15.84
C LEU A 209 -3.99 -20.19 17.13
N PRO A 210 -4.44 -19.14 17.83
CA PRO A 210 -5.21 -19.29 19.05
C PRO A 210 -6.72 -19.50 18.79
N VAL A 211 -7.17 -19.32 17.55
CA VAL A 211 -8.52 -19.58 17.06
C VAL A 211 -8.44 -20.39 15.77
N GLU A 212 -9.41 -21.27 15.53
CA GLU A 212 -9.40 -22.07 14.31
C GLU A 212 -9.89 -21.25 13.12
N ILE A 213 -9.07 -21.19 12.07
CA ILE A 213 -9.39 -20.59 10.78
C ILE A 213 -9.96 -21.68 9.88
N ASN A 214 -11.28 -21.81 9.83
CA ASN A 214 -11.97 -22.85 9.07
C ASN A 214 -12.79 -22.23 7.92
N GLY A 215 -13.57 -23.03 7.21
CA GLY A 215 -14.43 -22.56 6.14
C GLY A 215 -15.03 -23.69 5.30
N PRO A 216 -16.11 -23.42 4.57
CA PRO A 216 -16.63 -24.38 3.59
C PRO A 216 -15.65 -24.57 2.43
N PRO A 217 -15.78 -25.67 1.67
CA PRO A 217 -14.95 -25.90 0.49
C PRO A 217 -15.31 -24.91 -0.63
N THR A 218 -14.31 -24.28 -1.24
CA THR A 218 -14.50 -23.35 -2.36
C THR A 218 -14.05 -23.96 -3.70
N GLU A 219 -12.97 -24.75 -3.69
CA GLU A 219 -12.45 -25.38 -4.91
C GLU A 219 -12.90 -26.84 -5.04
N LYS A 220 -12.94 -27.36 -6.27
CA LYS A 220 -13.25 -28.78 -6.54
C LYS A 220 -12.10 -29.75 -6.23
N ILE A 221 -10.92 -29.23 -5.94
CA ILE A 221 -9.74 -30.03 -5.62
C ILE A 221 -9.83 -30.62 -4.22
N GLU A 222 -9.47 -31.89 -4.12
CA GLU A 222 -9.35 -32.60 -2.85
C GLU A 222 -7.91 -32.64 -2.34
N VAL A 223 -7.77 -32.71 -1.02
CA VAL A 223 -6.51 -33.03 -0.35
C VAL A 223 -6.25 -34.54 -0.40
N SER A 224 -4.97 -34.89 -0.40
CA SER A 224 -4.50 -36.27 -0.51
C SER A 224 -4.08 -36.82 0.85
N ALA A 225 -3.17 -36.15 1.55
CA ALA A 225 -2.53 -36.69 2.76
C ALA A 225 -3.40 -36.52 4.01
N TYR A 226 -4.04 -35.35 4.17
CA TYR A 226 -4.73 -35.00 5.42
C TYR A 226 -6.27 -35.03 5.28
N ARG A 227 -6.81 -36.20 4.90
CA ARG A 227 -8.26 -36.44 4.75
C ARG A 227 -8.95 -36.81 6.07
N ASN A 228 -10.26 -36.56 6.14
CA ASN A 228 -11.19 -36.99 7.20
C ASN A 228 -10.73 -36.57 8.61
N LEU A 229 -10.30 -35.33 8.78
CA LEU A 229 -9.97 -34.78 10.09
C LEU A 229 -11.24 -34.51 10.89
N ARG A 230 -11.21 -34.77 12.21
CA ARG A 230 -12.36 -34.54 13.10
C ARG A 230 -12.76 -33.06 13.18
N THR A 231 -11.81 -32.17 12.94
CA THR A 231 -11.97 -30.71 12.98
C THR A 231 -12.42 -30.12 11.64
N VAL A 232 -12.35 -30.88 10.54
CA VAL A 232 -12.60 -30.36 9.18
C VAL A 232 -13.67 -31.19 8.47
N GLU A 233 -14.82 -30.57 8.18
CA GLU A 233 -16.00 -31.26 7.59
C GLU A 233 -15.85 -31.63 6.10
N THR A 234 -14.73 -31.29 5.48
CA THR A 234 -14.51 -31.47 4.05
C THR A 234 -13.10 -31.96 3.73
N ASN A 235 -12.97 -32.68 2.62
CA ASN A 235 -11.68 -33.04 2.03
C ASN A 235 -11.28 -32.11 0.88
N ARG A 236 -12.05 -31.05 0.60
CA ARG A 236 -11.77 -30.09 -0.46
C ARG A 236 -11.10 -28.82 0.07
N LEU A 237 -10.48 -28.04 -0.82
CA LEU A 237 -9.78 -26.82 -0.43
C LEU A 237 -10.75 -25.77 0.12
N ARG A 238 -10.39 -25.19 1.28
CA ARG A 238 -11.14 -24.15 1.98
C ARG A 238 -10.55 -22.78 1.67
N GLY A 239 -10.86 -22.22 0.49
CA GLY A 239 -10.22 -21.01 -0.03
C GLY A 239 -10.28 -19.80 0.91
N GLY A 240 -11.40 -19.58 1.61
CA GLY A 240 -11.50 -18.51 2.60
C GLY A 240 -10.49 -18.66 3.75
N ALA A 241 -10.35 -19.87 4.30
CA ALA A 241 -9.38 -20.16 5.35
C ALA A 241 -7.94 -19.96 4.86
N ILE A 242 -7.64 -20.42 3.64
CA ILE A 242 -6.33 -20.30 3.01
C ILE A 242 -5.97 -18.82 2.80
N LEU A 243 -6.92 -17.99 2.33
CA LEU A 243 -6.71 -16.55 2.12
C LEU A 243 -6.45 -15.80 3.43
N VAL A 244 -7.17 -16.13 4.50
CA VAL A 244 -6.95 -15.50 5.82
C VAL A 244 -5.58 -15.89 6.38
N LEU A 245 -5.21 -17.17 6.32
CA LEU A 245 -3.91 -17.62 6.81
C LEU A 245 -2.76 -17.00 5.98
N ASN A 246 -2.86 -17.03 4.65
CA ASN A 246 -1.77 -16.67 3.75
C ASN A 246 -1.72 -15.18 3.38
N ASP A 247 -2.79 -14.65 2.82
CA ASP A 247 -2.83 -13.28 2.28
C ASP A 247 -3.16 -12.24 3.36
N CYS A 248 -3.61 -12.68 4.54
CA CYS A 248 -3.82 -11.79 5.69
C CYS A 248 -2.72 -11.95 6.74
N ILE A 249 -2.69 -13.05 7.50
CA ILE A 249 -1.75 -13.21 8.63
C ILE A 249 -0.30 -13.23 8.15
N LEU A 250 0.06 -14.17 7.27
CA LEU A 250 1.44 -14.30 6.77
C LEU A 250 1.90 -13.05 6.03
N GLN A 251 1.15 -12.60 5.02
CA GLN A 251 1.54 -11.45 4.21
C GLN A 251 1.68 -10.16 5.04
N LYS A 252 0.83 -9.98 6.06
CA LYS A 252 0.79 -8.74 6.85
C LYS A 252 1.39 -8.88 8.24
N ALA A 253 2.13 -9.95 8.55
CA ALA A 253 2.67 -10.20 9.88
C ALA A 253 3.35 -8.97 10.53
N PRO A 254 4.23 -8.20 9.84
CA PRO A 254 4.83 -7.00 10.43
C PRO A 254 3.81 -5.88 10.73
N LYS A 255 2.87 -5.62 9.80
CA LYS A 255 1.82 -4.60 9.99
C LYS A 255 0.79 -5.03 11.05
N LEU A 256 0.50 -6.32 11.15
CA LEU A 256 -0.36 -6.91 12.16
C LEU A 256 0.25 -6.75 13.55
N LEU A 257 1.52 -7.10 13.72
CA LEU A 257 2.25 -6.92 14.98
C LEU A 257 2.27 -5.45 15.41
N MET A 258 2.53 -4.52 14.49
CA MET A 258 2.45 -3.07 14.79
C MET A 258 1.04 -2.67 15.25
N ALA A 259 -0.01 -3.17 14.60
CA ALA A 259 -1.38 -2.89 14.99
C ALA A 259 -1.72 -3.43 16.39
N ILE A 260 -1.25 -4.64 16.71
CA ILE A 260 -1.39 -5.26 18.04
C ILE A 260 -0.66 -4.42 19.10
N LYS A 261 0.59 -4.02 18.86
CA LYS A 261 1.37 -3.16 19.76
C LYS A 261 0.65 -1.83 20.05
N LYS A 262 0.06 -1.20 19.02
CA LYS A 262 -0.76 0.02 19.18
C LYS A 262 -2.01 -0.21 20.02
N LEU A 263 -2.74 -1.31 19.81
CA LEU A 263 -3.92 -1.65 20.61
C LEU A 263 -3.57 -1.96 22.07
N ARG A 264 -2.47 -2.67 22.32
CA ARG A 264 -1.96 -2.91 23.68
C ARG A 264 -1.60 -1.60 24.40
N ALA A 265 -0.93 -0.68 23.71
CA ALA A 265 -0.61 0.65 24.26
C ALA A 265 -1.87 1.47 24.61
N LYS A 266 -3.02 1.13 24.04
CA LYS A 266 -4.33 1.73 24.31
C LYS A 266 -5.13 0.98 25.39
N GLY A 267 -4.53 -0.03 26.03
CA GLY A 267 -5.12 -0.76 27.16
C GLY A 267 -5.90 -2.02 26.79
N TYR A 268 -5.87 -2.48 25.54
CA TYR A 268 -6.51 -3.75 25.15
C TYR A 268 -5.60 -4.94 25.48
N ASP A 269 -6.12 -5.89 26.26
CA ASP A 269 -5.39 -7.09 26.71
C ASP A 269 -5.34 -8.16 25.60
N ILE A 270 -4.48 -7.94 24.60
CA ILE A 270 -4.28 -8.84 23.46
C ILE A 270 -3.02 -9.68 23.71
N LYS A 271 -3.16 -10.90 24.23
CA LYS A 271 -2.05 -11.81 24.56
C LYS A 271 -1.82 -12.87 23.49
N GLY A 272 -0.60 -13.44 23.43
CA GLY A 272 -0.32 -14.64 22.62
C GLY A 272 -0.02 -14.40 21.14
N TRP A 273 0.37 -13.18 20.76
CA TRP A 273 0.69 -12.81 19.37
C TRP A 273 2.15 -12.38 19.16
N ASP A 274 3.00 -12.51 20.18
CA ASP A 274 4.41 -12.09 20.13
C ASP A 274 5.25 -12.98 19.20
N TRP A 275 4.78 -14.19 18.90
CA TRP A 275 5.39 -15.10 17.92
C TRP A 275 5.49 -14.49 16.51
N LEU A 276 4.73 -13.44 16.19
CA LEU A 276 4.85 -12.68 14.93
C LEU A 276 6.21 -11.98 14.77
N GLU A 277 6.97 -11.79 15.86
CA GLU A 277 8.32 -11.21 15.82
C GLU A 277 9.31 -12.06 15.01
N TRP A 278 9.02 -13.35 14.82
CA TRP A 278 9.76 -14.23 13.91
C TRP A 278 9.82 -13.71 12.46
N PHE A 279 8.84 -12.91 12.05
CA PHE A 279 8.81 -12.31 10.70
C PHE A 279 9.56 -10.98 10.60
N GLN A 280 9.96 -10.35 11.73
CA GLN A 280 10.76 -9.13 11.74
C GLN A 280 12.27 -9.43 11.61
N THR A 281 12.75 -10.44 12.32
CA THR A 281 14.18 -10.82 12.37
C THR A 281 14.75 -11.21 11.01
N LYS A 282 13.94 -11.79 10.11
CA LYS A 282 14.37 -12.10 8.72
C LYS A 282 14.45 -10.88 7.79
N SER A 283 14.00 -9.71 8.24
CA SER A 283 14.09 -8.45 7.46
C SER A 283 15.20 -7.52 7.92
N GLU A 284 15.79 -7.77 9.10
CA GLU A 284 16.76 -6.88 9.77
C GLU A 284 18.22 -7.27 9.56
N GLU A 285 18.53 -8.47 9.04
CA GLU A 285 19.92 -8.92 8.75
C GLU A 285 20.64 -8.13 7.63
N GLU A 286 20.16 -6.94 7.24
CA GLU A 286 20.62 -6.25 6.02
C GLU A 286 21.08 -4.79 6.18
N THR A 287 21.22 -4.24 7.39
CA THR A 287 21.70 -2.87 7.56
C THR A 287 22.77 -2.74 8.65
N GLU A 288 24.03 -2.92 8.28
CA GLU A 288 25.17 -2.33 9.00
C GLU A 288 26.11 -1.64 8.01
N GLY A 289 26.36 -0.36 8.25
CA GLY A 289 27.32 0.50 7.55
C GLY A 289 27.17 1.93 8.05
N GLU A 290 28.22 2.48 8.67
CA GLU A 290 28.26 3.88 9.10
C GLU A 290 28.31 4.81 7.87
N GLY A 291 27.26 5.61 7.70
CA GLY A 291 27.05 6.51 6.56
C GLY A 291 25.57 6.85 6.36
N CYS A 292 25.24 7.64 5.32
CA CYS A 292 23.86 7.84 4.89
C CYS A 292 23.20 6.45 4.73
N PRO A 293 22.01 6.18 5.29
CA PRO A 293 21.50 4.81 5.41
C PRO A 293 21.46 4.13 4.05
N TYR A 294 22.41 3.22 3.82
CA TYR A 294 22.46 2.43 2.59
C TYR A 294 21.37 1.37 2.70
N ILE A 295 20.29 1.55 1.92
CA ILE A 295 19.20 0.59 1.91
C ILE A 295 19.40 -0.35 0.72
N LYS A 296 19.56 -1.65 0.96
CA LYS A 296 19.85 -2.62 -0.12
C LYS A 296 18.80 -2.63 -1.24
N PRO A 297 19.20 -2.77 -2.52
CA PRO A 297 18.24 -2.81 -3.63
C PRO A 297 17.32 -4.04 -3.57
N SER A 298 16.01 -3.84 -3.82
CA SER A 298 15.02 -4.93 -3.78
C SER A 298 14.63 -5.43 -5.17
N TYR A 299 14.91 -6.70 -5.45
CA TYR A 299 14.55 -7.36 -6.72
C TYR A 299 13.14 -7.96 -6.72
N LYS A 300 12.33 -7.73 -5.67
CA LYS A 300 11.02 -8.37 -5.51
C LYS A 300 10.05 -8.04 -6.65
N TYR A 301 10.09 -6.81 -7.19
CA TYR A 301 9.19 -6.38 -8.27
C TYR A 301 9.49 -7.07 -9.61
N LEU A 302 10.72 -7.58 -9.81
CA LEU A 302 11.13 -8.27 -11.04
C LEU A 302 10.69 -9.73 -11.10
N ARG A 303 10.38 -10.36 -9.95
CA ARG A 303 10.00 -11.79 -9.86
C ARG A 303 8.65 -12.10 -10.52
N GLU A 304 7.80 -11.09 -10.69
CA GLU A 304 6.49 -11.21 -11.36
C GLU A 304 6.54 -10.66 -12.80
N SER A 305 7.72 -10.57 -13.43
CA SER A 305 7.83 -10.13 -14.82
C SER A 305 7.13 -11.12 -15.76
N VAL A 306 6.18 -10.61 -16.53
CA VAL A 306 5.43 -11.35 -17.54
C VAL A 306 5.84 -10.81 -18.91
N ALA A 307 5.91 -11.68 -19.92
CA ALA A 307 6.15 -11.26 -21.29
C ALA A 307 5.20 -10.12 -21.70
N GLY A 308 5.75 -9.08 -22.34
CA GLY A 308 5.01 -7.87 -22.74
C GLY A 308 4.96 -6.75 -21.70
N ARG A 309 5.52 -6.94 -20.49
CA ARG A 309 5.70 -5.84 -19.52
C ARG A 309 7.17 -5.39 -19.50
N PRO A 310 7.50 -4.18 -19.95
CA PRO A 310 8.88 -3.71 -19.97
C PRO A 310 9.41 -3.50 -18.54
N ILE A 311 10.70 -3.77 -18.37
CA ILE A 311 11.43 -3.36 -17.17
C ILE A 311 12.02 -1.99 -17.47
N LEU A 312 11.49 -0.95 -16.82
CA LEU A 312 11.90 0.43 -17.09
C LEU A 312 13.24 0.76 -16.45
N SER A 313 13.48 0.26 -15.23
CA SER A 313 14.76 0.43 -14.55
C SER A 313 15.07 -0.77 -13.66
N TYR A 314 16.37 -0.98 -13.41
CA TYR A 314 16.85 -1.91 -12.39
C TYR A 314 16.90 -1.22 -11.01
N PRO A 315 16.87 -2.00 -9.91
CA PRO A 315 16.86 -1.45 -8.56
C PRO A 315 18.09 -0.56 -8.30
N GLN A 316 17.87 0.69 -7.86
CA GLN A 316 18.93 1.67 -7.53
C GLN A 316 20.04 1.83 -8.59
N ARG A 317 19.73 1.62 -9.88
CA ARG A 317 20.70 1.79 -10.96
C ARG A 317 20.79 3.25 -11.41
N PRO A 318 22.00 3.82 -11.58
CA PRO A 318 22.19 5.11 -12.23
C PRO A 318 21.48 5.16 -13.59
N GLY A 319 20.89 6.31 -13.92
CA GLY A 319 20.04 6.48 -15.11
C GLY A 319 18.59 6.04 -14.96
N GLY A 320 18.23 5.37 -13.85
CA GLY A 320 16.84 5.08 -13.50
C GLY A 320 16.03 6.34 -13.18
N PHE A 321 14.81 6.14 -12.65
CA PHE A 321 14.00 7.25 -12.16
C PHE A 321 14.64 7.89 -10.92
N ARG A 322 14.86 9.21 -10.96
CA ARG A 322 15.38 10.00 -9.85
C ARG A 322 14.25 10.29 -8.87
N LEU A 323 14.41 9.88 -7.60
CA LEU A 323 13.38 10.10 -6.58
C LEU A 323 13.27 11.58 -6.23
N ARG A 324 12.08 12.15 -6.40
CA ARG A 324 11.71 13.49 -5.90
C ARG A 324 10.54 13.36 -4.94
N TYR A 325 10.70 13.82 -3.71
CA TYR A 325 9.60 13.83 -2.76
C TYR A 325 8.62 14.95 -3.07
N GLY A 326 7.33 14.63 -3.16
CA GLY A 326 6.30 15.65 -3.30
C GLY A 326 4.96 15.09 -3.73
N ARG A 327 3.97 15.98 -3.83
CA ARG A 327 2.60 15.64 -4.23
C ARG A 327 2.07 16.74 -5.14
N SER A 328 1.78 16.37 -6.38
CA SER A 328 1.05 17.19 -7.34
C SER A 328 -0.46 17.15 -7.08
N ARG A 329 -1.17 18.13 -7.65
CA ARG A 329 -2.65 18.24 -7.60
C ARG A 329 -3.35 16.97 -8.07
N ILE A 330 -2.78 16.30 -9.07
CA ILE A 330 -3.39 15.10 -9.64
C ILE A 330 -2.85 13.81 -9.01
N THR A 331 -1.65 13.83 -8.41
CA THR A 331 -1.12 12.65 -7.72
C THR A 331 -1.91 12.42 -6.43
N GLY A 332 -2.74 11.38 -6.47
CA GLY A 332 -3.53 10.89 -5.35
C GLY A 332 -2.83 9.77 -4.58
N LEU A 333 -3.63 8.94 -3.91
CA LEU A 333 -3.17 7.76 -3.17
C LEU A 333 -2.56 6.72 -4.11
N ALA A 334 -1.46 6.10 -3.68
CA ALA A 334 -0.76 5.05 -4.42
C ALA A 334 -0.48 5.44 -5.89
N SER A 335 -0.11 6.70 -6.11
CA SER A 335 0.25 7.21 -7.43
C SER A 335 1.63 7.86 -7.41
N ILE A 336 2.28 7.87 -8.57
CA ILE A 336 3.55 8.52 -8.80
C ILE A 336 3.41 9.52 -9.94
N GLY A 337 4.13 10.63 -9.84
CA GLY A 337 4.26 11.59 -10.92
C GLY A 337 5.44 11.24 -11.82
N VAL A 338 5.25 11.25 -13.12
CA VAL A 338 6.32 11.11 -14.12
C VAL A 338 6.18 12.22 -15.14
N HIS A 339 7.30 12.72 -15.65
CA HIS A 339 7.27 13.74 -16.69
C HIS A 339 6.64 13.19 -17.99
N PRO A 340 5.69 13.90 -18.63
CA PRO A 340 5.06 13.43 -19.86
C PRO A 340 6.05 13.15 -20.99
N ALA A 341 7.17 13.88 -21.08
CA ALA A 341 8.20 13.58 -22.09
C ALA A 341 8.79 12.17 -21.92
N THR A 342 8.98 11.71 -20.68
CA THR A 342 9.46 10.34 -20.41
C THR A 342 8.46 9.30 -20.91
N MET A 343 7.15 9.59 -20.88
CA MET A 343 6.12 8.69 -21.40
C MET A 343 6.27 8.49 -22.92
N TYR A 344 6.48 9.57 -23.68
CA TYR A 344 6.70 9.51 -25.13
C TYR A 344 8.02 8.82 -25.50
N VAL A 345 9.11 9.17 -24.80
CA VAL A 345 10.44 8.58 -25.03
C VAL A 345 10.47 7.06 -24.72
N LEU A 346 9.53 6.57 -23.91
CA LEU A 346 9.35 5.15 -23.61
C LEU A 346 8.27 4.49 -24.49
N ASP A 347 8.14 4.93 -25.74
CA ASP A 347 7.17 4.42 -26.73
C ASP A 347 5.74 4.32 -26.19
N GLU A 348 5.34 5.27 -25.35
CA GLU A 348 4.00 5.36 -24.75
C GLU A 348 3.60 4.11 -23.91
N PHE A 349 4.55 3.26 -23.52
CA PHE A 349 4.29 2.13 -22.60
C PHE A 349 3.82 2.64 -21.24
N LEU A 350 4.39 3.77 -20.79
CA LEU A 350 3.86 4.53 -19.67
C LEU A 350 2.81 5.50 -20.20
N ALA A 351 1.57 5.31 -19.77
CA ALA A 351 0.47 6.21 -20.05
C ALA A 351 -0.19 6.67 -18.76
N ILE A 352 -1.07 7.67 -18.87
CA ILE A 352 -1.86 8.16 -17.75
C ILE A 352 -2.75 7.02 -17.24
N GLY A 353 -2.57 6.63 -15.98
CA GLY A 353 -3.30 5.51 -15.40
C GLY A 353 -2.60 4.15 -15.48
N THR A 354 -1.45 4.05 -16.18
CA THR A 354 -0.68 2.80 -16.23
C THR A 354 -0.25 2.39 -14.81
N GLN A 355 -0.63 1.17 -14.41
CA GLN A 355 -0.16 0.60 -13.16
C GLN A 355 1.26 0.06 -13.35
N VAL A 356 2.21 0.64 -12.62
CA VAL A 356 3.58 0.15 -12.57
C VAL A 356 3.82 -0.62 -11.28
N ARG A 357 4.70 -1.63 -11.34
CA ARG A 357 5.31 -2.23 -10.16
C ARG A 357 6.54 -1.40 -9.80
N ILE A 358 6.65 -1.00 -8.53
CA ILE A 358 7.75 -0.17 -8.05
C ILE A 358 8.59 -0.95 -7.05
N GLU A 359 9.85 -0.55 -6.90
CA GLU A 359 10.71 -1.06 -5.83
C GLU A 359 10.22 -0.56 -4.46
N ARG A 360 9.95 0.75 -4.36
CA ARG A 360 9.62 1.52 -3.16
C ARG A 360 8.80 2.76 -3.54
N PRO A 361 8.00 3.35 -2.63
CA PRO A 361 7.51 2.83 -1.36
C PRO A 361 6.19 2.05 -1.57
N GLY A 362 6.26 0.75 -1.87
CA GLY A 362 5.06 -0.07 -2.05
C GLY A 362 5.21 -1.12 -3.14
N LYS A 363 4.13 -1.87 -3.41
CA LYS A 363 4.12 -2.90 -4.46
C LYS A 363 3.86 -2.31 -5.85
N SER A 364 3.02 -1.28 -5.93
CA SER A 364 2.56 -0.72 -7.19
C SER A 364 2.13 0.72 -7.02
N ALA A 365 2.20 1.46 -8.12
CA ALA A 365 1.66 2.80 -8.21
C ALA A 365 0.99 3.02 -9.56
N ILE A 366 0.09 3.99 -9.60
CA ILE A 366 -0.51 4.50 -10.84
C ILE A 366 0.32 5.68 -11.32
N VAL A 367 0.70 5.67 -12.60
CA VAL A 367 1.45 6.77 -13.22
C VAL A 367 0.52 7.91 -13.58
N LEU A 368 0.93 9.12 -13.22
CA LEU A 368 0.22 10.36 -13.54
C LEU A 368 1.20 11.43 -14.07
N PRO A 369 0.76 12.29 -15.00
CA PRO A 369 1.63 13.27 -15.65
C PRO A 369 1.95 14.46 -14.74
N VAL A 370 3.22 14.74 -14.52
CA VAL A 370 3.66 15.96 -13.82
C VAL A 370 4.68 16.68 -14.69
N SER A 371 4.29 17.81 -15.28
CA SER A 371 5.14 18.56 -16.22
C SER A 371 6.13 19.51 -15.56
N SER A 372 6.06 19.67 -14.24
CA SER A 372 6.94 20.58 -13.48
C SER A 372 8.21 19.93 -12.95
N ILE A 373 8.38 18.62 -13.15
CA ILE A 373 9.55 17.84 -12.70
C ILE A 373 10.46 17.54 -13.90
N GLU A 374 11.69 17.10 -13.66
CA GLU A 374 12.64 16.89 -14.76
C GLU A 374 12.26 15.69 -15.65
N GLY A 375 12.31 15.90 -16.97
CA GLY A 375 12.14 14.87 -17.99
C GLY A 375 13.39 14.01 -18.22
N PRO A 376 13.40 13.17 -19.27
CA PRO A 376 14.51 12.29 -19.54
C PRO A 376 15.69 13.04 -20.18
N ILE A 377 16.89 12.48 -20.00
CA ILE A 377 18.10 12.90 -20.73
C ILE A 377 18.44 11.79 -21.71
N VAL A 378 18.55 12.14 -22.98
CA VAL A 378 18.69 11.18 -24.08
C VAL A 378 19.89 11.53 -24.95
N ARG A 379 20.48 10.50 -25.55
CA ARG A 379 21.43 10.61 -26.65
C ARG A 379 20.71 10.33 -27.96
N LEU A 380 20.84 11.25 -28.91
CA LEU A 380 20.30 11.13 -30.25
C LEU A 380 21.23 10.30 -31.15
N LYS A 381 20.72 9.82 -32.29
CA LYS A 381 21.50 9.07 -33.30
C LYS A 381 22.73 9.81 -33.82
N ASN A 382 22.70 11.15 -33.81
CA ASN A 382 23.84 11.99 -34.20
C ASN A 382 24.91 12.15 -33.10
N GLY A 383 24.70 11.55 -31.92
CA GLY A 383 25.60 11.61 -30.78
C GLY A 383 25.32 12.75 -29.80
N SER A 384 24.45 13.71 -30.13
CA SER A 384 24.09 14.81 -29.24
C SER A 384 23.35 14.30 -28.00
N VAL A 385 23.65 14.87 -26.84
CA VAL A 385 22.94 14.60 -25.58
C VAL A 385 22.06 15.80 -25.25
N ILE A 386 20.76 15.56 -25.10
CA ILE A 386 19.77 16.61 -24.82
C ILE A 386 18.90 16.23 -23.62
N ARG A 387 18.45 17.25 -22.89
CA ARG A 387 17.38 17.12 -21.89
C ARG A 387 16.06 17.36 -22.59
N ILE A 388 15.11 16.43 -22.47
CA ILE A 388 13.79 16.56 -23.09
C ILE A 388 12.84 17.15 -22.04
N GLU A 389 12.51 18.43 -22.20
CA GLU A 389 11.85 19.22 -21.15
C GLU A 389 10.36 19.44 -21.41
N SER A 390 9.88 19.09 -22.61
CA SER A 390 8.49 19.28 -22.99
C SER A 390 7.96 18.12 -23.82
N VAL A 391 6.64 18.05 -23.94
CA VAL A 391 5.97 17.06 -24.80
C VAL A 391 6.29 17.33 -26.26
N GLU A 392 6.41 18.60 -26.64
CA GLU A 392 6.73 19.04 -28.00
C GLU A 392 8.12 18.54 -28.39
N MET A 393 9.13 18.74 -27.54
CA MET A 393 10.47 18.18 -27.75
C MET A 393 10.45 16.65 -27.81
N ALA A 394 9.68 16.01 -26.93
CA ALA A 394 9.59 14.54 -26.94
C ALA A 394 9.05 14.03 -28.28
N LYS A 395 8.01 14.66 -28.84
CA LYS A 395 7.46 14.29 -30.14
C LYS A 395 8.41 14.56 -31.31
N GLU A 396 9.22 15.61 -31.22
CA GLU A 396 10.23 15.94 -32.24
C GLU A 396 11.39 14.94 -32.24
N TYR A 397 11.88 14.57 -31.05
CA TYR A 397 13.12 13.81 -30.91
C TYR A 397 12.95 12.33 -30.60
N ALA A 398 11.76 11.83 -30.24
CA ALA A 398 11.55 10.43 -29.82
C ALA A 398 12.11 9.43 -30.84
N ASP A 399 11.81 9.61 -32.13
CA ASP A 399 12.29 8.73 -33.20
C ASP A 399 13.81 8.80 -33.41
N GLU A 400 14.45 9.88 -32.95
CA GLU A 400 15.89 10.14 -33.07
C GLU A 400 16.67 9.70 -31.83
N VAL A 401 16.00 9.21 -30.78
CA VAL A 401 16.66 8.68 -29.58
C VAL A 401 17.35 7.35 -29.89
N ASP A 402 18.67 7.31 -29.67
CA ASP A 402 19.46 6.08 -29.73
C ASP A 402 19.63 5.47 -28.32
N ARG A 403 19.78 6.31 -27.29
CA ARG A 403 19.96 5.83 -25.92
C ARG A 403 19.32 6.76 -24.90
N ILE A 404 18.53 6.20 -23.98
CA ILE A 404 18.05 6.91 -22.80
C ILE A 404 19.13 6.82 -21.73
N LEU A 405 19.68 7.97 -21.31
CA LEU A 405 20.72 8.05 -20.28
C LEU A 405 20.10 8.15 -18.89
N PHE A 406 19.07 8.99 -18.76
CA PHE A 406 18.32 9.18 -17.52
C PHE A 406 16.82 9.22 -17.83
N LEU A 407 16.01 8.52 -17.04
CA LEU A 407 14.55 8.51 -17.20
C LEU A 407 13.88 9.79 -16.71
N GLY A 408 14.59 10.61 -15.92
CA GLY A 408 14.06 11.81 -15.27
C GLY A 408 13.48 11.51 -13.89
N ASP A 409 12.65 12.44 -13.42
CA ASP A 409 12.09 12.41 -12.08
C ASP A 409 10.92 11.41 -11.93
N VAL A 410 10.84 10.81 -10.74
CA VAL A 410 9.62 10.19 -10.21
C VAL A 410 9.19 10.93 -8.94
N LEU A 411 8.04 11.58 -9.01
CA LEU A 411 7.45 12.29 -7.87
C LEU A 411 6.69 11.30 -6.99
N VAL A 412 7.12 11.17 -5.73
CA VAL A 412 6.52 10.26 -4.76
C VAL A 412 6.12 11.00 -3.49
N ALA A 413 4.87 10.83 -3.07
CA ALA A 413 4.39 11.47 -1.85
C ALA A 413 5.00 10.84 -0.59
N PHE A 414 5.39 11.68 0.37
CA PHE A 414 5.86 11.24 1.69
C PHE A 414 4.86 10.28 2.37
N GLY A 415 3.56 10.54 2.22
CA GLY A 415 2.49 9.70 2.76
C GLY A 415 2.56 8.23 2.32
N GLU A 416 3.12 7.94 1.13
CA GLU A 416 3.29 6.56 0.65
C GLU A 416 4.37 5.81 1.43
N PHE A 417 5.47 6.48 1.81
CA PHE A 417 6.48 5.90 2.69
C PHE A 417 5.93 5.63 4.09
N LEU A 418 5.21 6.59 4.64
CA LEU A 418 4.57 6.48 5.96
C LEU A 418 3.55 5.33 6.00
N GLN A 419 2.68 5.25 4.99
CA GLN A 419 1.62 4.23 4.92
C GLN A 419 2.18 2.82 4.69
N ASN A 420 3.28 2.71 3.94
CA ASN A 420 3.92 1.42 3.66
C ASN A 420 4.97 1.02 4.71
N ASN A 421 5.27 1.88 5.68
CA ASN A 421 6.30 1.67 6.70
C ASN A 421 7.68 1.38 6.07
N HIS A 422 8.02 2.15 5.03
CA HIS A 422 9.35 2.12 4.42
C HIS A 422 10.21 3.25 4.99
N PRO A 423 11.51 3.00 5.24
CA PRO A 423 12.45 4.07 5.57
C PRO A 423 12.52 5.06 4.41
N LEU A 424 12.71 6.33 4.73
CA LEU A 424 12.96 7.36 3.73
C LEU A 424 14.32 7.11 3.07
N LEU A 425 14.34 7.21 1.74
CA LEU A 425 15.57 7.30 0.97
C LEU A 425 16.12 8.74 1.03
N PRO A 426 17.42 8.94 0.84
CA PRO A 426 17.97 10.28 0.61
C PRO A 426 17.22 10.95 -0.55
N SER A 427 16.83 12.21 -0.36
CA SER A 427 16.23 12.99 -1.45
C SER A 427 17.28 13.32 -2.50
N ALA A 428 16.89 13.37 -3.77
CA ALA A 428 17.68 14.05 -4.77
C ALA A 428 17.81 15.54 -4.45
N TRP A 429 18.86 16.17 -4.99
CA TRP A 429 19.02 17.62 -4.98
C TRP A 429 18.03 18.24 -5.98
N VAL A 430 17.07 19.02 -5.48
CA VAL A 430 15.89 19.51 -6.22
C VAL A 430 15.56 20.96 -5.85
N GLU A 431 14.81 21.64 -6.71
CA GLU A 431 14.53 23.07 -6.60
C GLU A 431 13.86 23.44 -5.29
N GLU A 432 12.91 22.62 -4.81
CA GLU A 432 12.19 22.90 -3.56
C GLU A 432 13.13 22.92 -2.35
N TRP A 433 14.17 22.08 -2.37
CA TRP A 433 15.16 22.04 -1.29
C TRP A 433 16.13 23.22 -1.39
N TRP A 434 16.60 23.54 -2.60
CA TRP A 434 17.45 24.71 -2.83
C TRP A 434 16.75 26.01 -2.44
N GLU A 435 15.52 26.22 -2.88
CA GLU A 435 14.71 27.38 -2.52
C GLU A 435 14.53 27.52 -1.02
N ALA A 436 14.31 26.40 -0.30
CA ALA A 436 14.16 26.43 1.15
C ALA A 436 15.47 26.87 1.86
N LEU A 437 16.63 26.41 1.38
CA LEU A 437 17.93 26.86 1.91
C LEU A 437 18.18 28.34 1.60
N LEU A 438 17.85 28.77 0.38
CA LEU A 438 18.03 30.15 -0.06
C LEU A 438 17.14 31.11 0.72
N LYS A 439 15.86 30.79 0.90
CA LYS A 439 14.92 31.58 1.72
C LYS A 439 15.42 31.71 3.15
N LYS A 440 15.84 30.61 3.77
CA LYS A 440 16.39 30.62 5.13
C LYS A 440 17.64 31.51 5.23
N ALA A 441 18.56 31.40 4.28
CA ALA A 441 19.80 32.18 4.28
C ALA A 441 19.55 33.68 4.08
N ALA A 442 18.52 34.05 3.33
CA ALA A 442 18.13 35.46 3.18
C ALA A 442 17.37 36.01 4.39
N GLU A 443 16.49 35.22 5.00
CA GLU A 443 15.84 35.58 6.27
C GLU A 443 16.89 35.85 7.36
N GLU A 444 17.95 35.03 7.44
CA GLU A 444 19.09 35.23 8.35
C GLU A 444 19.85 36.54 8.07
N LYS A 445 19.76 37.08 6.86
CA LYS A 445 20.34 38.37 6.45
C LYS A 445 19.35 39.54 6.52
N GLY A 446 18.09 39.29 6.87
CA GLY A 446 17.03 40.30 6.89
C GLY A 446 16.55 40.74 5.52
N GLU A 447 16.72 39.90 4.49
CA GLU A 447 16.30 40.16 3.11
C GLU A 447 15.10 39.27 2.74
N GLU A 448 14.23 39.78 1.88
CA GLU A 448 13.11 39.01 1.31
C GLU A 448 13.44 38.66 -0.15
N LEU A 449 13.48 37.37 -0.48
CA LEU A 449 13.70 36.95 -1.87
C LEU A 449 12.44 37.13 -2.70
N SER A 450 12.58 37.83 -3.83
CA SER A 450 11.58 37.79 -4.89
C SER A 450 11.53 36.38 -5.54
N SER A 451 10.32 35.89 -5.81
CA SER A 451 10.08 34.69 -6.62
C SER A 451 10.74 34.76 -7.99
N ASP A 452 10.86 35.96 -8.56
CA ASP A 452 11.39 36.16 -9.90
C ASP A 452 12.89 35.82 -9.96
N LEU A 453 13.64 36.09 -8.89
CA LEU A 453 15.08 35.76 -8.81
C LEU A 453 15.32 34.25 -8.83
N VAL A 454 14.45 33.48 -8.16
CA VAL A 454 14.49 32.02 -8.16
C VAL A 454 14.25 31.48 -9.58
N GLU A 455 13.25 32.03 -10.28
CA GLU A 455 12.97 31.62 -11.65
C GLU A 455 14.11 32.01 -12.61
N ILE A 456 14.70 33.20 -12.47
CA ILE A 456 15.84 33.63 -13.28
C ILE A 456 17.04 32.69 -13.06
N ALA A 457 17.36 32.34 -11.82
CA ALA A 457 18.46 31.42 -11.51
C ALA A 457 18.28 30.01 -12.11
N SER A 458 17.04 29.60 -12.41
CA SER A 458 16.77 28.34 -13.12
C SER A 458 17.07 28.41 -14.63
N LYS A 459 17.19 29.60 -15.20
CA LYS A 459 17.41 29.85 -16.64
C LYS A 459 18.77 30.47 -16.95
N ASP A 460 19.35 31.19 -15.98
CA ASP A 460 20.64 31.86 -16.08
C ASP A 460 21.63 31.30 -15.05
N PHE A 461 22.75 30.79 -15.56
CA PHE A 461 23.82 30.21 -14.76
C PHE A 461 24.57 31.26 -13.93
N ASP A 462 24.79 32.46 -14.48
CA ASP A 462 25.54 33.51 -13.79
C ASP A 462 24.76 33.98 -12.55
N GLU A 463 23.44 34.10 -12.67
CA GLU A 463 22.57 34.43 -11.56
C GLU A 463 22.55 33.30 -10.51
N ALA A 464 22.51 32.03 -10.93
CA ALA A 464 22.58 30.90 -10.00
C ALA A 464 23.88 30.90 -9.18
N ILE A 465 25.03 31.20 -9.81
CA ILE A 465 26.31 31.37 -9.12
C ILE A 465 26.25 32.57 -8.17
N ARG A 466 25.74 33.71 -8.63
CA ARG A 466 25.65 34.94 -7.83
C ARG A 466 24.89 34.69 -6.53
N LEU A 467 23.73 34.03 -6.61
CA LEU A 467 22.93 33.68 -5.43
C LEU A 467 23.64 32.66 -4.53
N SER A 468 24.29 31.65 -5.11
CA SER A 468 25.02 30.63 -4.35
C SER A 468 26.15 31.25 -3.51
N LEU A 469 26.94 32.14 -4.12
CA LEU A 469 28.01 32.86 -3.44
C LEU A 469 27.48 33.89 -2.44
N LEU A 470 26.44 34.65 -2.81
CA LEU A 470 25.87 35.69 -1.95
C LEU A 470 25.28 35.09 -0.69
N TYR A 471 24.52 34.00 -0.79
CA TYR A 471 23.80 33.40 0.35
C TYR A 471 24.51 32.18 0.94
N ASN A 472 25.68 31.81 0.43
CA ASN A 472 26.44 30.63 0.85
C ASN A 472 25.60 29.34 0.85
N VAL A 473 24.84 29.16 -0.24
CA VAL A 473 24.03 27.97 -0.49
C VAL A 473 24.62 27.16 -1.65
N PRO A 474 24.36 25.85 -1.74
CA PRO A 474 24.84 25.05 -2.88
C PRO A 474 24.29 25.57 -4.21
N LEU A 475 24.97 25.21 -5.31
CA LEU A 475 24.55 25.59 -6.66
C LEU A 475 23.13 25.08 -6.97
N HIS A 476 22.39 25.88 -7.73
CA HIS A 476 21.03 25.52 -8.15
C HIS A 476 21.02 24.13 -8.84
N PRO A 477 20.06 23.24 -8.49
CA PRO A 477 19.98 21.86 -8.99
C PRO A 477 20.05 21.72 -10.52
N ARG A 478 19.36 22.58 -11.26
CA ARG A 478 19.40 22.68 -12.74
C ARG A 478 20.82 22.61 -13.34
N TRP A 479 21.77 23.26 -12.69
CA TRP A 479 23.17 23.40 -13.14
C TRP A 479 24.10 22.41 -12.46
N THR A 480 23.56 21.51 -11.63
CA THR A 480 24.31 20.47 -10.94
C THR A 480 24.22 19.17 -11.74
N TYR A 481 25.34 18.76 -12.33
CA TYR A 481 25.42 17.50 -13.07
C TYR A 481 25.50 16.28 -12.13
N PHE A 482 25.35 15.08 -12.70
CA PHE A 482 25.40 13.79 -12.00
C PHE A 482 26.84 13.38 -11.66
N TRP A 483 27.58 14.26 -10.98
CA TRP A 483 28.98 14.05 -10.60
C TRP A 483 29.21 12.80 -9.74
N HIS A 484 28.17 12.31 -9.07
CA HIS A 484 28.21 11.09 -8.25
C HIS A 484 28.20 9.79 -9.08
N ASP A 485 27.90 9.85 -10.38
CA ASP A 485 27.85 8.68 -11.27
C ASP A 485 29.19 8.39 -11.96
N ILE A 486 30.20 9.25 -11.77
CA ILE A 486 31.55 9.08 -12.32
C ILE A 486 32.59 8.95 -11.21
N THR A 487 33.69 8.26 -11.52
CA THR A 487 34.83 8.15 -10.60
C THR A 487 35.72 9.40 -10.67
N ILE A 488 36.57 9.57 -9.66
CA ILE A 488 37.56 10.65 -9.64
C ILE A 488 38.52 10.53 -10.84
N ASP A 489 38.90 9.32 -11.22
CA ASP A 489 39.78 9.07 -12.37
C ASP A 489 39.12 9.48 -13.70
N GLN A 490 37.83 9.16 -13.87
CA GLN A 490 37.04 9.58 -15.04
C GLN A 490 36.91 11.10 -15.11
N LEU A 491 36.65 11.75 -13.96
CA LEU A 491 36.60 13.20 -13.88
C LEU A 491 37.94 13.85 -14.21
N SER A 492 39.06 13.27 -13.75
CA SER A 492 40.40 13.76 -14.06
C SER A 492 40.70 13.64 -15.56
N ALA A 493 40.37 12.51 -16.18
CA ALA A 493 40.54 12.31 -17.62
C ALA A 493 39.71 13.31 -18.44
N LEU A 494 38.46 13.56 -18.02
CA LEU A 494 37.61 14.58 -18.65
C LEU A 494 38.21 15.99 -18.50
N TYR A 495 38.72 16.33 -17.32
CA TYR A 495 39.36 17.61 -17.05
C TYR A 495 40.59 17.84 -17.97
N ASP A 496 41.46 16.84 -18.09
CA ASP A 496 42.65 16.93 -18.92
C ASP A 496 42.30 17.11 -20.41
N ALA A 497 41.26 16.40 -20.88
CA ALA A 497 40.76 16.53 -22.23
C ALA A 497 40.16 17.91 -22.51
N LEU A 498 39.32 18.43 -21.62
CA LEU A 498 38.72 19.77 -21.75
C LEU A 498 39.79 20.86 -21.70
N ARG A 499 40.82 20.69 -20.88
CA ARG A 499 41.95 21.63 -20.78
C ARG A 499 42.79 21.69 -22.06
N ALA A 500 42.90 20.57 -22.78
CA ALA A 500 43.58 20.51 -24.07
C ALA A 500 42.71 21.01 -25.25
N GLY A 501 41.41 21.21 -25.03
CA GLY A 501 40.45 21.61 -26.05
C GLY A 501 40.55 23.07 -26.50
N ASP A 502 40.01 23.34 -27.68
CA ASP A 502 39.90 24.68 -28.27
C ASP A 502 38.62 25.36 -27.78
N VAL A 503 38.76 26.48 -27.06
CA VAL A 503 37.62 27.22 -26.48
C VAL A 503 37.07 28.21 -27.50
N ARG A 504 35.78 28.06 -27.81
CA ARG A 504 35.00 28.97 -28.66
C ARG A 504 33.86 29.56 -27.85
N GLU A 505 33.23 30.62 -28.36
CA GLU A 505 32.25 31.44 -27.60
C GLU A 505 31.20 30.63 -26.80
N ASN A 506 30.71 29.50 -27.33
CA ASN A 506 29.72 28.66 -26.66
C ASN A 506 30.06 27.16 -26.61
N MET A 507 31.31 26.77 -26.89
CA MET A 507 31.69 25.36 -26.87
C MET A 507 33.19 25.16 -26.65
N ILE A 508 33.54 24.03 -26.04
CA ILE A 508 34.91 23.53 -25.96
C ILE A 508 35.02 22.38 -26.96
N GLN A 509 35.82 22.56 -28.00
CA GLN A 509 36.06 21.51 -28.98
C GLN A 509 37.20 20.61 -28.49
N VAL A 510 36.92 19.32 -28.32
CA VAL A 510 37.89 18.28 -27.92
C VAL A 510 37.94 17.19 -28.98
N ASP A 511 39.10 16.54 -29.10
CA ASP A 511 39.24 15.36 -29.95
C ASP A 511 38.39 14.20 -29.40
N LEU A 512 37.70 13.50 -30.30
CA LEU A 512 36.82 12.40 -29.91
C LEU A 512 37.66 11.24 -29.36
N ASN A 513 37.54 10.99 -28.06
CA ASN A 513 38.09 9.82 -27.40
C ASN A 513 36.95 8.99 -26.79
N GLU A 514 36.81 7.73 -27.22
CA GLU A 514 35.75 6.82 -26.77
C GLU A 514 35.87 6.42 -25.28
N GLU A 515 37.01 6.67 -24.62
CA GLU A 515 37.13 6.51 -23.16
C GLU A 515 36.63 7.74 -22.37
N ILE A 516 36.57 8.91 -23.01
CA ILE A 516 36.13 10.17 -22.39
C ILE A 516 34.63 10.45 -22.69
N LYS A 517 34.17 10.01 -23.85
CA LYS A 517 32.78 10.12 -24.34
C LYS A 517 31.87 9.10 -23.67
#